data_AF-A0A381VM44-F1
#
_entry.id   AF-A0A381VM44-F1
#
_cell.length_a   1.000
_cell.length_b   1.000
_cell.length_c   1.000
_cell.angle_alpha   90.00
_cell.angle_beta   90.00
_cell.angle_gamma   90.00
#
_symmetry.space_group_name_H-M   'P 1'
#
loop_
_entity.id
_entity.type
_entity.pdbx_description
1 polymer ?
#
loop_
_entity_poly.entity_id
_entity_poly.type
_entity_poly.pdbx_seq_one_letter_code
_entity_poly.pdbx_strand_id
1 'polypeptide(L)'
;MFGRDHAGVGNYYDTYAAHQVFENLPDLGIRSVLTLEWWYCPVCQSVAYEGHCGHRDQKQDLAGTVIRRIIDGGQEPAPTTLRSEILEIVRECADKYNGGSAFVTPEYLENRAPVFSLRTLESCTCSDHQPV
;
A
#
# COMPACT_ATOMS: atom_id res chain seq x y z
N MET A 1 -9.86 10.57 3.91
CA MET A 1 -8.53 10.83 4.50
C MET A 1 -7.51 10.61 3.41
N PHE A 2 -6.57 11.54 3.27
CA PHE A 2 -5.51 11.50 2.26
C PHE A 2 -4.18 11.52 3.02
N GLY A 3 -3.32 10.56 2.70
CA GLY A 3 -2.04 10.37 3.37
C GLY A 3 -0.87 10.62 2.44
N ARG A 4 0.34 10.37 2.95
CA ARG A 4 1.58 10.28 2.17
C ARG A 4 1.39 9.38 0.92
N ASP A 5 1.80 9.86 -0.25
CA ASP A 5 1.74 9.14 -1.54
C ASP A 5 0.35 8.59 -1.92
N HIS A 6 -0.74 9.27 -1.55
CA HIS A 6 -2.10 8.79 -1.85
C HIS A 6 -2.31 8.56 -3.35
N ALA A 7 -2.61 7.31 -3.74
CA ALA A 7 -2.74 6.85 -5.13
C ALA A 7 -1.50 7.06 -6.02
N GLY A 8 -0.31 7.23 -5.41
CA GLY A 8 0.95 7.38 -6.12
C GLY A 8 1.55 6.05 -6.61
N VAL A 9 2.46 6.14 -7.58
CA VAL A 9 3.26 5.01 -8.07
C VAL A 9 4.75 5.40 -8.10
N GLY A 10 5.56 4.67 -7.34
CA GLY A 10 7.00 4.95 -7.22
C GLY A 10 7.26 6.40 -6.85
N ASN A 11 8.16 7.04 -7.59
CA ASN A 11 8.55 8.45 -7.40
C ASN A 11 7.99 9.35 -8.51
N TYR A 12 6.87 8.97 -9.15
CA TYR A 12 6.31 9.74 -10.26
C TYR A 12 5.70 11.08 -9.80
N TYR A 13 5.13 11.13 -8.60
CA TYR A 13 4.51 12.33 -8.03
C TYR A 13 5.26 12.78 -6.78
N ASP A 14 5.16 14.07 -6.45
CA ASP A 14 5.57 14.58 -5.15
C ASP A 14 4.76 13.94 -4.01
N THR A 15 5.41 13.73 -2.87
CA THR A 15 4.87 12.95 -1.75
C THR A 15 3.51 13.40 -1.23
N TYR A 16 3.20 14.70 -1.34
CA TYR A 16 1.93 15.30 -0.92
C TYR A 16 1.19 16.00 -2.07
N ALA A 17 1.45 15.63 -3.32
CA ALA A 17 0.74 16.20 -4.48
C ALA A 17 -0.79 16.03 -4.37
N ALA A 18 -1.24 14.89 -3.83
CA ALA A 18 -2.66 14.63 -3.56
C ALA A 18 -3.28 15.56 -2.51
N HIS A 19 -2.49 16.22 -1.66
CA HIS A 19 -3.00 17.24 -0.74
C HIS A 19 -3.21 18.57 -1.48
N GLN A 20 -2.24 18.96 -2.30
CA GLN A 20 -2.23 20.21 -3.04
C GLN A 20 -3.39 20.31 -4.05
N VAL A 21 -3.84 19.18 -4.61
CA VAL A 21 -4.98 19.18 -5.54
C VAL A 21 -6.25 19.78 -4.93
N PHE A 22 -6.46 19.63 -3.62
CA PHE A 22 -7.65 20.14 -2.94
C PHE A 22 -7.73 21.66 -2.90
N GLU A 23 -6.61 22.37 -3.07
CA GLU A 23 -6.61 23.84 -3.14
C GLU A 23 -7.32 24.36 -4.40
N ASN A 24 -7.42 23.53 -5.44
CA ASN A 24 -7.95 23.91 -6.75
C ASN A 24 -9.31 23.28 -7.08
N LEU A 25 -9.82 22.41 -6.21
CA LEU A 25 -11.09 21.72 -6.44
C LEU A 25 -12.28 22.59 -5.96
N PRO A 26 -13.43 22.53 -6.65
CA PRO A 26 -14.66 23.13 -6.15
C PRO A 26 -15.13 22.41 -4.87
N ASP A 27 -16.09 22.99 -4.15
CA ASP A 27 -16.75 22.30 -3.05
C ASP A 27 -17.46 21.04 -3.57
N LEU A 28 -17.00 19.88 -3.09
CA LEU A 28 -17.52 18.57 -3.47
C LEU A 28 -18.61 18.08 -2.51
N GLY A 29 -18.97 18.84 -1.47
CA GLY A 29 -19.90 18.42 -0.42
C GLY A 29 -19.30 17.39 0.55
N ILE A 30 -17.98 17.18 0.51
CA ILE A 30 -17.23 16.31 1.41
C ILE A 30 -15.97 17.02 1.90
N ARG A 31 -15.66 16.87 3.19
CA ARG A 31 -14.45 17.46 3.79
C ARG A 31 -13.26 16.50 3.65
N SER A 32 -12.17 16.98 3.06
CA SER A 32 -10.90 16.26 3.06
C SER A 32 -10.28 16.26 4.46
N VAL A 33 -9.60 15.16 4.80
CA VAL A 33 -8.78 15.03 6.02
C VAL A 33 -7.38 14.70 5.54
N LEU A 34 -6.48 15.67 5.62
CA LEU A 34 -5.10 15.56 5.13
C LEU A 34 -4.21 15.10 6.29
N THR A 35 -3.49 14.00 6.08
CA THR A 35 -2.63 13.37 7.09
C THR A 35 -1.22 13.23 6.56
N LEU A 36 -0.26 13.59 7.40
CA LEU A 36 1.16 13.37 7.18
C LEU A 36 1.59 11.90 7.44
N GLU A 37 2.88 11.65 7.60
CA GLU A 37 3.43 10.31 7.80
C GLU A 37 3.06 9.69 9.16
N TRP A 38 3.06 8.35 9.19
CA TRP A 38 2.88 7.54 10.39
C TRP A 38 4.08 6.62 10.56
N TRP A 39 4.57 6.48 11.78
CA TRP A 39 5.71 5.61 12.12
C TRP A 39 5.52 4.98 13.49
N TYR A 40 6.28 3.94 13.79
CA TYR A 40 6.39 3.48 15.19
C TYR A 40 7.43 4.35 15.92
N CYS A 41 7.06 4.92 17.06
CA CYS A 41 7.96 5.71 17.88
C CYS A 41 8.35 4.91 19.13
N PRO A 42 9.62 4.52 19.31
CA PRO A 42 10.08 3.81 20.50
C PRO A 42 9.96 4.63 21.78
N VAL A 43 10.03 5.95 21.69
CA VAL A 43 9.90 6.86 22.84
C VAL A 43 8.43 6.94 23.29
N CYS A 44 7.49 7.07 22.35
CA CYS A 44 6.06 7.09 22.66
C CYS A 44 5.49 5.68 22.89
N GLN A 45 6.23 4.63 22.51
CA GLN A 45 5.81 3.23 22.56
C GLN A 45 4.51 2.96 21.81
N SER A 46 4.30 3.69 20.71
CA SER A 46 3.07 3.59 19.92
C SER A 46 3.33 3.91 18.45
N VAL A 47 2.37 3.55 17.61
CA VAL A 47 2.24 4.19 16.30
C VAL A 47 1.96 5.67 16.55
N ALA A 48 2.73 6.52 15.88
CA ALA A 48 2.80 7.93 16.11
C ALA A 48 2.54 8.67 14.79
N TYR A 49 1.88 9.82 14.92
CA TYR A 49 1.57 10.70 13.80
C TYR A 49 2.60 11.82 13.71
N GLU A 50 3.08 12.10 12.50
CA GLU A 50 4.07 13.14 12.25
C GLU A 50 3.67 14.53 12.76
N GLY A 51 2.38 14.88 12.67
CA GLY A 51 1.89 16.17 13.16
C GLY A 51 1.81 16.29 14.69
N HIS A 52 2.02 15.19 15.44
CA HIS A 52 1.92 15.16 16.91
C HIS A 52 3.21 14.70 17.60
N CYS A 53 4.00 13.83 16.96
CA CYS A 53 5.22 13.26 17.53
C CYS A 53 6.47 13.99 17.05
N GLY A 54 7.21 14.61 17.97
CA GLY A 54 8.48 15.30 17.68
C GLY A 54 9.71 14.39 17.51
N HIS A 55 9.59 13.09 17.84
CA HIS A 55 10.71 12.13 17.84
C HIS A 55 11.05 11.58 16.44
N ARG A 56 11.35 12.46 15.49
CA ARG A 56 11.63 12.08 14.09
C ARG A 56 12.91 11.28 13.96
N ASP A 57 13.95 11.62 14.72
CA ASP A 57 15.26 10.94 14.63
C ASP A 57 15.23 9.51 15.17
N GLN A 58 14.23 9.18 15.99
CA GLN A 58 14.01 7.83 16.52
C GLN A 58 12.89 7.07 15.79
N LYS A 59 12.38 7.61 14.68
CA LYS A 59 11.26 6.99 13.96
C LYS A 59 11.66 5.61 13.43
N GLN A 60 10.76 4.66 13.53
CA GLN A 60 10.86 3.36 12.88
C GLN A 60 9.78 3.28 11.80
N ASP A 61 10.22 3.25 10.54
CA ASP A 61 9.32 3.28 9.39
C ASP A 61 8.55 1.95 9.25
N LEU A 62 7.25 2.06 8.96
CA LEU A 62 6.39 0.91 8.67
C LEU A 62 6.53 0.52 7.19
N ALA A 63 7.69 -0.02 6.83
CA ALA A 63 8.04 -0.30 5.44
C ALA A 63 7.36 -1.56 4.89
N GLY A 64 6.59 -1.42 3.81
CA GLY A 64 5.92 -2.55 3.15
C GLY A 64 6.88 -3.58 2.52
N THR A 65 8.13 -3.22 2.24
CA THR A 65 9.18 -4.18 1.81
C THR A 65 9.56 -5.14 2.93
N VAL A 66 9.62 -4.65 4.17
CA VAL A 66 9.91 -5.47 5.35
C VAL A 66 8.74 -6.43 5.60
N ILE A 67 7.50 -5.93 5.56
CA ILE A 67 6.29 -6.74 5.74
C ILE A 67 6.20 -7.87 4.69
N ARG A 68 6.48 -7.59 3.42
CA ARG A 68 6.46 -8.64 2.38
C ARG A 68 7.55 -9.70 2.58
N ARG A 69 8.75 -9.31 3.01
CA ARG A 69 9.83 -10.26 3.35
C ARG A 69 9.46 -11.17 4.52
N ILE A 70 8.74 -10.63 5.51
CA ILE A 70 8.22 -11.41 6.64
C ILE A 70 7.22 -12.48 6.15
N ILE A 71 6.36 -12.12 5.20
CA ILE A 71 5.35 -13.04 4.65
C ILE A 71 6.04 -14.15 3.84
N ASP A 72 7.05 -13.83 3.01
CA ASP A 72 7.85 -14.78 2.21
C ASP A 72 8.77 -15.71 3.04
N GLY A 73 8.53 -15.88 4.34
CA GLY A 73 9.34 -16.76 5.21
C GLY A 73 10.49 -16.06 5.95
N GLY A 74 10.47 -14.73 6.02
CA GLY A 74 11.36 -13.96 6.91
C GLY A 74 11.08 -14.18 8.40
N GLN A 75 11.96 -13.67 9.27
CA GLN A 75 11.73 -13.66 10.72
C GLN A 75 10.43 -12.92 11.06
N GLU A 76 9.72 -13.42 12.08
CA GLU A 76 8.56 -12.73 12.65
C GLU A 76 8.88 -11.26 12.98
N PRO A 77 8.02 -10.30 12.59
CA PRO A 77 8.19 -8.93 13.01
C PRO A 77 8.03 -8.84 14.52
N ALA A 78 8.65 -7.82 15.11
CA ALA A 78 8.22 -7.38 16.42
C ALA A 78 6.70 -7.11 16.39
N PRO A 79 5.92 -7.49 17.43
CA PRO A 79 4.48 -7.24 17.50
C PRO A 79 4.08 -5.77 17.32
N THR A 80 5.04 -4.85 17.41
CA THR A 80 4.89 -3.41 17.19
C THR A 80 4.76 -3.01 15.72
N THR A 81 5.17 -3.86 14.77
CA THR A 81 5.13 -3.57 13.33
C THR A 81 3.82 -4.02 12.70
N LEU A 82 3.40 -5.25 12.98
CA LEU A 82 2.15 -5.82 12.50
C LEU A 82 1.57 -6.69 13.62
N ARG A 83 0.26 -6.61 13.81
CA ARG A 83 -0.46 -7.45 14.75
C ARG A 83 -0.36 -8.92 14.33
N SER A 84 -0.06 -9.81 15.28
CA SER A 84 0.14 -11.24 15.01
C SER A 84 -1.08 -11.90 14.38
N GLU A 85 -2.28 -11.58 14.86
CA GLU A 85 -3.54 -12.13 14.33
C GLU A 85 -3.80 -11.71 12.87
N ILE A 86 -3.30 -10.55 12.47
CA ILE A 86 -3.43 -10.07 11.08
C ILE A 86 -2.36 -10.73 10.20
N LEU A 87 -1.14 -10.89 10.71
CA LEU A 87 -0.07 -11.56 9.98
C LEU A 87 -0.43 -13.02 9.65
N GLU A 88 -1.03 -13.73 10.61
CA GLU A 88 -1.51 -15.10 10.42
C GLU A 88 -2.51 -15.19 9.26
N ILE A 89 -3.54 -14.35 9.25
CA ILE A 89 -4.54 -14.30 8.17
C ILE A 89 -3.90 -13.97 6.82
N VAL A 90 -2.94 -13.05 6.78
CA VAL A 90 -2.25 -12.67 5.54
C VAL A 90 -1.43 -13.84 4.99
N ARG A 91 -0.76 -14.60 5.86
CA ARG A 91 -0.02 -15.81 5.46
C ARG A 91 -0.93 -16.91 4.98
N GLU A 92 -2.02 -17.19 5.70
CA GLU A 92 -3.02 -18.17 5.24
C GLU A 92 -3.55 -17.82 3.84
N CYS A 93 -3.79 -16.53 3.56
CA CYS A 93 -4.16 -16.06 2.24
C CYS A 93 -3.04 -16.28 1.21
N ALA A 94 -1.80 -15.96 1.55
CA ALA A 94 -0.66 -16.15 0.66
C ALA A 94 -0.45 -17.62 0.31
N ASP A 95 -0.50 -18.52 1.30
CA ASP A 95 -0.37 -19.97 1.12
C ASP A 95 -1.49 -20.51 0.24
N LYS A 96 -2.73 -20.08 0.49
CA LYS A 96 -3.90 -20.57 -0.24
C LYS A 96 -3.97 -20.11 -1.69
N TYR A 97 -3.56 -18.86 -1.96
CA TYR A 97 -3.83 -18.24 -3.26
C TYR A 97 -2.58 -17.97 -4.10
N ASN A 98 -1.38 -17.97 -3.52
CA ASN A 98 -0.15 -17.53 -4.19
C ASN A 98 1.10 -18.33 -3.77
N GLY A 99 0.91 -19.60 -3.38
CA GLY A 99 2.02 -20.51 -3.03
C GLY A 99 2.91 -20.01 -1.89
N GLY A 100 2.35 -19.21 -0.99
CA GLY A 100 3.06 -18.61 0.15
C GLY A 100 3.80 -17.30 -0.17
N SER A 101 3.74 -16.82 -1.41
CA SER A 101 4.42 -15.57 -1.76
C SER A 101 3.61 -14.31 -1.41
N ALA A 102 4.31 -13.26 -0.99
CA ALA A 102 3.81 -11.92 -0.78
C ALA A 102 3.77 -11.08 -2.07
N PHE A 103 4.24 -11.62 -3.19
CA PHE A 103 4.38 -10.91 -4.47
C PHE A 103 3.55 -11.56 -5.58
N VAL A 104 3.13 -10.77 -6.55
CA VAL A 104 2.47 -11.29 -7.76
C VAL A 104 3.49 -12.11 -8.56
N THR A 105 3.36 -13.43 -8.51
CA THR A 105 4.22 -14.36 -9.26
C THR A 105 3.67 -14.64 -10.65
N PRO A 106 4.50 -15.06 -11.62
CA PRO A 106 4.01 -15.53 -12.92
C PRO A 106 3.03 -16.70 -12.78
N GLU A 107 3.31 -17.64 -11.88
CA GLU A 107 2.44 -18.78 -11.58
C GLU A 107 1.07 -18.33 -11.06
N TYR A 108 1.03 -17.32 -10.18
CA TYR A 108 -0.23 -16.72 -9.75
C TYR A 108 -0.97 -16.04 -10.90
N LEU A 109 -0.28 -15.29 -11.75
CA LEU A 109 -0.94 -14.62 -12.89
C LEU A 109 -1.56 -15.61 -13.86
N GLU A 110 -0.93 -16.77 -14.06
CA GLU A 110 -1.41 -17.85 -14.91
C GLU A 110 -2.61 -18.59 -14.28
N ASN A 111 -2.57 -18.83 -12.96
CA ASN A 111 -3.53 -19.71 -12.29
C ASN A 111 -4.61 -18.98 -11.46
N ARG A 112 -4.54 -17.65 -11.33
CA ARG A 112 -5.51 -16.88 -10.52
C ARG A 112 -6.93 -16.99 -11.05
N ALA A 113 -7.89 -16.94 -10.14
CA ALA A 113 -9.29 -16.83 -10.50
C ALA A 113 -9.55 -15.53 -11.29
N PRO A 114 -10.35 -15.58 -12.38
CA PRO A 114 -10.73 -14.38 -13.11
C PRO A 114 -11.56 -13.46 -12.21
N VAL A 115 -11.14 -12.20 -12.07
CA VAL A 115 -11.79 -11.20 -11.20
C VAL A 115 -13.04 -10.63 -11.86
N PHE A 116 -12.89 -10.16 -13.10
CA PHE A 116 -13.98 -9.68 -13.95
C PHE A 116 -13.60 -9.88 -15.41
N SER A 117 -14.60 -10.11 -16.26
CA SER A 117 -14.42 -10.08 -17.71
C SER A 117 -14.77 -8.67 -18.22
N LEU A 118 -13.83 -8.05 -18.92
CA LEU A 118 -14.15 -6.86 -19.71
C LEU A 118 -14.69 -7.32 -21.06
N ARG A 119 -15.78 -6.71 -21.51
CA ARG A 119 -16.19 -6.87 -22.91
C ARG A 119 -15.14 -6.19 -23.78
N THR A 120 -14.67 -6.87 -24.81
CA THR A 120 -13.84 -6.26 -25.85
C THR A 120 -14.61 -5.09 -26.42
N LEU A 121 -14.06 -3.87 -26.30
CA LEU A 121 -14.66 -2.70 -26.94
C LEU A 121 -14.42 -2.84 -28.44
N GLU A 122 -15.49 -3.10 -29.21
CA GLU A 122 -15.45 -3.30 -30.67
C GLU A 122 -14.99 -2.06 -31.46
N SER A 123 -14.66 -0.95 -30.79
CA SER A 123 -14.32 0.32 -31.40
C SER A 123 -12.99 0.95 -30.95
N CYS A 124 -12.14 0.26 -30.18
CA CYS A 124 -10.80 0.81 -29.94
C CYS A 124 -9.95 0.65 -31.20
N THR A 125 -9.80 1.73 -31.97
CA THR A 125 -8.88 1.86 -33.11
C THR A 125 -7.41 1.95 -32.67
N CYS A 126 -7.09 1.48 -31.47
CA CYS A 126 -5.77 1.52 -30.89
C CYS A 126 -4.98 0.29 -31.39
N SER A 127 -4.51 0.37 -32.64
CA SER A 127 -3.84 -0.72 -33.37
C SER A 127 -2.43 -1.09 -32.89
N ASP A 128 -1.86 -0.40 -31.89
CA ASP A 128 -0.40 -0.42 -31.67
C ASP A 128 0.05 -0.62 -30.22
N HIS A 129 -0.64 -1.44 -29.44
CA HIS A 129 -0.05 -1.97 -28.21
C HIS A 129 -0.02 -3.50 -28.22
N GLN A 130 1.10 -4.04 -28.71
CA GLN A 130 1.53 -5.38 -28.31
C GLN A 130 1.71 -5.40 -26.79
N PRO A 131 1.27 -6.48 -26.11
CA PRO A 131 1.53 -6.64 -24.69
C PRO A 131 3.04 -6.74 -24.46
N VAL A 132 3.54 -5.92 -23.53
CA VAL A 132 4.90 -6.02 -22.97
C VAL A 132 4.91 -7.12 -21.91
#